data_AF-A0A842Q7L7-F1
#
_entry.id   AF-A0A842Q7L7-F1
#
_cell.length_a   1.000
_cell.length_b   1.000
_cell.length_c   1.000
_cell.angle_alpha   90.00
_cell.angle_beta   90.00
_cell.angle_gamma   90.00
#
_symmetry.space_group_name_H-M   'P 1'
#
loop_
_entity.id
_entity.type
_entity.pdbx_description
1 polymer ?
#
loop_
_entity_poly.entity_id
_entity_poly.type
_entity_poly.pdbx_seq_one_letter_code
_entity_poly.pdbx_strand_id
1 'polypeptide(L)'
;LGCDMFDSASYILYAKDNRYMHSNGTARLEDLSYLPCQCPICTTYSIKELFYMDKDSRTLEIAKHNLYILKAEVDAVKQAIMDGRLWEYVMQKAHAHPKLMEAMELFKTFEYLEEGTPIFKEKAVFLYDPIDQYRPEVKRFRNIVSTYASLKNKERKLILYPDSDIHPFYSTGVFFQLIKKFPDAQICTYNPFFGIIPSEISDIFPAAHNLSCKKPTNHTHPKNYPSFIESLDRFIVNNNFEEIIIIADNFMRQVVDDNFYNNIPTIKKLNPKVYDYDYNIITEL
;
A
#
# COMPACT_ATOMS: atom_id res chain seq x y z
N LEU A 1 -7.11 13.62 4.81
CA LEU A 1 -8.25 14.57 4.89
C LEU A 1 -8.07 15.60 6.01
N GLY A 2 -7.49 15.24 7.16
CA GLY A 2 -7.08 16.23 8.17
C GLY A 2 -8.23 16.79 9.02
N CYS A 3 -9.25 15.98 9.30
CA CYS A 3 -10.36 16.38 10.17
C CYS A 3 -10.00 16.13 11.64
N ASP A 4 -10.11 17.16 12.48
CA ASP A 4 -9.73 17.09 13.91
C ASP A 4 -10.91 16.87 14.87
N MET A 5 -12.13 17.24 14.47
CA MET A 5 -13.32 17.19 15.32
C MET A 5 -14.50 16.53 14.60
N PHE A 6 -15.32 15.81 15.38
CA PHE A 6 -16.54 15.15 14.92
C PHE A 6 -17.63 15.31 15.98
N ASP A 7 -18.85 15.61 15.55
CA ASP A 7 -20.06 15.52 16.37
C ASP A 7 -20.89 14.30 15.94
N SER A 8 -21.66 13.74 16.88
CA SER A 8 -22.54 12.60 16.59
C SER A 8 -23.81 12.69 17.39
N ALA A 9 -24.95 12.90 16.71
CA ALA A 9 -26.27 12.62 17.25
C ALA A 9 -26.67 11.14 17.06
N SER A 10 -25.95 10.41 16.20
CA SER A 10 -26.28 9.05 15.81
C SER A 10 -26.26 8.08 16.98
N TYR A 11 -25.42 8.27 18.00
CA TYR A 11 -25.36 7.34 19.14
C TYR A 11 -26.72 7.17 19.84
N ILE A 12 -27.47 8.26 20.03
CA ILE A 12 -28.77 8.27 20.69
C ILE A 12 -29.92 8.04 19.71
N LEU A 13 -29.84 8.59 18.49
CA LEU A 13 -30.86 8.36 17.46
C LEU A 13 -30.91 6.87 17.08
N TYR A 14 -29.74 6.23 16.96
CA TYR A 14 -29.66 4.80 16.66
C TYR A 14 -30.21 3.98 17.83
N ALA A 15 -29.85 4.34 19.06
CA ALA A 15 -30.34 3.65 20.23
C ALA A 15 -31.89 3.68 20.34
N LYS A 16 -32.51 4.82 20.04
CA LYS A 16 -33.98 4.96 20.00
C LYS A 16 -34.65 4.03 18.98
N ASP A 17 -33.92 3.69 17.91
CA ASP A 17 -34.34 2.78 16.84
C ASP A 17 -33.83 1.34 17.06
N ASN A 18 -33.40 0.98 18.27
CA ASN A 18 -32.78 -0.32 18.58
C ASN A 18 -31.57 -0.68 17.68
N ARG A 19 -30.81 0.33 17.24
CA ARG A 19 -29.62 0.14 16.40
C ARG A 19 -28.34 0.15 17.24
N TYR A 20 -27.56 -0.91 17.06
CA TYR A 20 -26.30 -1.20 17.72
C TYR A 20 -25.11 -0.89 16.80
N MET A 21 -24.21 -0.01 17.23
CA MET A 21 -22.97 0.26 16.51
C MET A 21 -21.93 -0.85 16.76
N HIS A 22 -21.19 -1.22 15.73
CA HIS A 22 -20.02 -2.11 15.83
C HIS A 22 -18.90 -1.60 14.90
N SER A 23 -17.71 -2.21 14.97
CA SER A 23 -16.51 -1.74 14.29
C SER A 23 -16.64 -1.56 12.77
N ASN A 24 -17.59 -2.26 12.15
CA ASN A 24 -17.79 -2.35 10.70
C ASN A 24 -19.12 -1.73 10.26
N GLY A 25 -19.88 -1.09 11.17
CA GLY A 25 -21.16 -0.50 10.81
C GLY A 25 -22.19 -0.51 11.92
N THR A 26 -23.43 -0.82 11.57
CA THR A 26 -24.58 -0.78 12.47
C THR A 26 -25.50 -1.94 12.16
N ALA A 27 -26.02 -2.59 13.19
CA ALA A 27 -27.00 -3.66 13.11
C ALA A 27 -28.25 -3.30 13.90
N ARG A 28 -29.40 -3.90 13.57
CA ARG A 28 -30.55 -3.87 14.47
C ARG A 28 -30.32 -4.87 15.60
N LEU A 29 -30.78 -4.54 16.81
CA LEU A 29 -30.62 -5.42 17.96
C LEU A 29 -31.28 -6.78 17.73
N GLU A 30 -32.43 -6.83 17.06
CA GLU A 30 -33.13 -8.07 16.71
C GLU A 30 -32.36 -8.99 15.77
N ASP A 31 -31.41 -8.47 14.98
CA ASP A 31 -30.63 -9.24 14.01
C ASP A 31 -29.35 -9.84 14.64
N LEU A 32 -29.02 -9.44 15.88
CA LEU A 32 -27.79 -9.88 16.54
C LEU A 32 -27.97 -11.23 17.23
N SER A 33 -27.01 -12.13 16.96
CA SER A 33 -26.87 -13.41 17.67
C SER A 33 -25.85 -13.36 18.81
N TYR A 34 -24.90 -12.43 18.74
CA TYR A 34 -23.90 -12.15 19.78
C TYR A 34 -23.71 -10.63 19.94
N LEU A 35 -23.22 -10.17 21.09
CA LEU A 35 -22.69 -8.82 21.26
C LEU A 35 -21.16 -8.86 21.04
N PRO A 36 -20.65 -8.48 19.86
CA PRO A 36 -19.22 -8.57 19.55
C PRO A 36 -18.43 -7.39 20.14
N CYS A 37 -18.57 -7.14 21.44
CA CYS A 37 -17.95 -6.01 22.13
C CYS A 37 -17.64 -6.37 23.59
N GLN A 38 -16.65 -5.67 24.16
CA GLN A 38 -16.18 -5.85 25.54
C GLN A 38 -16.43 -4.61 26.41
N CYS A 39 -17.33 -3.71 26.01
CA CYS A 39 -17.69 -2.55 26.83
C CYS A 39 -18.51 -2.99 28.07
N PRO A 40 -18.62 -2.13 29.10
CA PRO A 40 -19.36 -2.47 30.32
C PRO A 40 -20.80 -2.96 30.08
N ILE A 41 -21.44 -2.51 29.00
CA ILE A 41 -22.81 -2.94 28.65
C ILE A 41 -22.80 -4.36 28.10
N CYS A 42 -21.92 -4.64 27.12
CA CYS A 42 -21.86 -5.93 26.44
C CYS A 42 -21.25 -7.04 27.31
N THR A 43 -20.50 -6.71 28.36
CA THR A 43 -20.02 -7.69 29.36
C THR A 43 -21.03 -7.97 30.46
N THR A 44 -22.00 -7.07 30.67
CA THR A 44 -23.00 -7.18 31.75
C THR A 44 -24.29 -7.84 31.26
N TYR A 45 -24.71 -7.53 30.04
CA TYR A 45 -25.98 -8.00 29.49
C TYR A 45 -25.79 -8.93 28.29
N SER A 46 -26.63 -9.94 28.20
CA SER A 46 -26.88 -10.70 26.98
C SER A 46 -27.83 -9.94 26.03
N ILE A 47 -27.89 -10.37 24.76
CA ILE A 47 -28.82 -9.80 23.77
C ILE A 47 -30.26 -9.93 24.24
N LYS A 48 -30.64 -11.09 24.79
CA LYS A 48 -32.00 -11.32 25.27
C LYS A 48 -32.35 -10.35 26.40
N GLU A 49 -31.44 -10.16 27.35
CA GLU A 49 -31.65 -9.20 28.45
C GLU A 49 -31.81 -7.78 27.90
N LEU A 50 -30.91 -7.32 27.01
CA LEU A 50 -31.06 -6.02 26.36
C LEU A 50 -32.38 -5.90 25.60
N PHE A 51 -32.77 -6.93 24.84
CA PHE A 51 -33.97 -6.90 24.02
C PHE A 51 -35.25 -6.82 24.86
N TYR A 52 -35.32 -7.54 25.97
CA TYR A 52 -36.51 -7.59 26.84
C TYR A 52 -36.57 -6.47 27.89
N MET A 53 -35.55 -5.61 28.00
CA MET A 53 -35.64 -4.37 28.78
C MET A 53 -36.80 -3.49 28.31
N ASP A 54 -37.30 -2.65 29.23
CA ASP A 54 -38.20 -1.58 28.86
C ASP A 54 -37.51 -0.62 27.85
N LYS A 55 -38.32 0.05 27.05
CA LYS A 55 -37.83 0.84 25.91
C LYS A 55 -36.83 1.92 26.33
N ASP A 56 -37.05 2.58 27.45
CA ASP A 56 -36.24 3.71 27.87
C ASP A 56 -34.90 3.23 28.43
N SER A 57 -34.90 2.20 29.28
CA SER A 57 -33.69 1.55 29.77
C SER A 57 -32.87 0.95 28.63
N ARG A 58 -33.52 0.23 27.70
CA ARG A 58 -32.85 -0.34 26.52
C ARG A 58 -32.18 0.74 25.67
N THR A 59 -32.90 1.83 25.40
CA THR A 59 -32.37 2.99 24.66
C THR A 59 -31.16 3.57 25.36
N LEU A 60 -31.22 3.72 26.70
CA LEU A 60 -30.10 4.26 27.47
C LEU A 60 -28.87 3.35 27.40
N GLU A 61 -29.03 2.04 27.57
CA GLU A 61 -27.90 1.10 27.54
C GLU A 61 -27.29 0.97 26.14
N ILE A 62 -28.11 0.93 25.07
CA ILE A 62 -27.59 0.95 23.70
C ILE A 62 -26.89 2.27 23.40
N ALA A 63 -27.39 3.41 23.89
CA ALA A 63 -26.74 4.70 23.70
C ALA A 63 -25.37 4.75 24.39
N LYS A 64 -25.26 4.24 25.63
CA LYS A 64 -23.97 4.10 26.33
C LYS A 64 -23.01 3.22 25.55
N HIS A 65 -23.46 2.06 25.08
CA HIS A 65 -22.67 1.18 24.22
C HIS A 65 -22.18 1.90 22.95
N ASN A 66 -23.06 2.60 22.24
CA ASN A 66 -22.71 3.33 21.02
C ASN A 66 -21.65 4.41 21.31
N LEU A 67 -21.71 5.10 22.45
CA LEU A 67 -20.67 6.03 22.89
C LEU A 67 -19.32 5.34 23.15
N TYR A 68 -19.32 4.15 23.77
CA TYR A 68 -18.09 3.37 23.94
C TYR A 68 -17.46 2.98 22.61
N ILE A 69 -18.26 2.58 21.62
CA ILE A 69 -17.77 2.25 20.27
C ILE A 69 -17.16 3.48 19.60
N LEU A 70 -17.84 4.63 19.62
CA LEU A 70 -17.32 5.87 19.05
C LEU A 70 -16.01 6.30 19.72
N LYS A 71 -15.93 6.19 21.05
CA LYS A 71 -14.72 6.51 21.81
C LYS A 71 -13.57 5.56 21.45
N ALA A 72 -13.84 4.26 21.39
CA ALA A 72 -12.85 3.26 21.01
C ALA A 72 -12.32 3.49 19.58
N GLU A 73 -13.18 3.88 18.65
CA GLU A 73 -12.78 4.22 17.28
C GLU A 73 -11.85 5.44 17.24
N VAL A 74 -12.18 6.51 17.98
CA VAL A 74 -11.30 7.70 18.09
C VAL A 74 -9.94 7.33 18.66
N ASP A 75 -9.89 6.49 19.71
CA ASP A 75 -8.64 6.08 20.33
C ASP A 75 -7.82 5.16 19.40
N ALA A 76 -8.47 4.27 18.65
CA ALA A 76 -7.83 3.44 17.64
C ALA A 76 -7.22 4.27 16.50
N VAL A 77 -7.93 5.29 16.00
CA VAL A 77 -7.39 6.21 14.99
C VAL A 77 -6.18 6.98 15.53
N LYS A 78 -6.25 7.50 16.76
CA LYS A 78 -5.10 8.18 17.40
C LYS A 78 -3.90 7.25 17.51
N GLN A 79 -4.11 6.02 17.96
CA GLN A 79 -3.03 5.04 18.05
C GLN A 79 -2.44 4.71 16.67
N ALA A 80 -3.28 4.53 15.64
CA ALA A 80 -2.82 4.31 14.27
C ALA A 80 -1.99 5.49 13.73
N ILE A 81 -2.32 6.73 14.10
CA ILE A 81 -1.51 7.91 13.77
C ILE A 81 -0.15 7.84 14.48
N MET A 82 -0.13 7.60 15.78
CA MET A 82 1.11 7.48 16.56
C MET A 82 2.01 6.35 16.06
N ASP A 83 1.42 5.26 15.57
CA ASP A 83 2.13 4.14 14.98
C ASP A 83 2.59 4.39 13.54
N GLY A 84 2.19 5.49 12.91
CA GLY A 84 2.43 5.76 11.50
C GLY A 84 1.64 4.86 10.55
N ARG A 85 0.61 4.18 11.04
CA ARG A 85 -0.21 3.15 10.37
C ARG A 85 -1.63 3.60 10.00
N LEU A 86 -1.86 4.90 9.92
CA LEU A 86 -3.19 5.43 9.60
C LEU A 86 -3.71 4.93 8.24
N TRP A 87 -2.84 4.80 7.23
CA TRP A 87 -3.25 4.29 5.91
C TRP A 87 -3.76 2.86 6.01
N GLU A 88 -3.00 1.98 6.67
CA GLU A 88 -3.37 0.59 6.89
C GLU A 88 -4.69 0.47 7.66
N TYR A 89 -4.89 1.32 8.68
CA TYR A 89 -6.13 1.37 9.44
C TYR A 89 -7.32 1.82 8.58
N VAL A 90 -7.15 2.85 7.75
CA VAL A 90 -8.18 3.32 6.82
C VAL A 90 -8.54 2.24 5.81
N MET A 91 -7.56 1.52 5.26
CA MET A 91 -7.81 0.40 4.35
C MET A 91 -8.62 -0.71 5.01
N GLN A 92 -8.29 -1.09 6.26
CA GLN A 92 -9.09 -2.06 7.02
C GLN A 92 -10.55 -1.60 7.17
N LYS A 93 -10.77 -0.31 7.42
CA LYS A 93 -12.12 0.27 7.52
C LYS A 93 -12.83 0.38 6.17
N ALA A 94 -12.11 0.64 5.09
CA ALA A 94 -12.67 0.72 3.74
C ALA A 94 -13.34 -0.60 3.32
N HIS A 95 -12.80 -1.74 3.74
CA HIS A 95 -13.39 -3.06 3.49
C HIS A 95 -14.69 -3.34 4.25
N ALA A 96 -15.13 -2.47 5.17
CA ALA A 96 -16.39 -2.65 5.88
C ALA A 96 -17.63 -2.51 4.97
N HIS A 97 -17.54 -1.72 3.88
CA HIS A 97 -18.66 -1.52 2.96
C HIS A 97 -18.18 -1.14 1.55
N PRO A 98 -18.79 -1.64 0.46
CA PRO A 98 -18.37 -1.32 -0.92
C PRO A 98 -18.27 0.18 -1.22
N LYS A 99 -19.17 1.01 -0.67
CA LYS A 99 -19.11 2.48 -0.81
C LYS A 99 -17.92 3.13 -0.09
N LEU A 100 -17.45 2.55 1.01
CA LEU A 100 -16.22 3.03 1.66
C LEU A 100 -15.00 2.65 0.83
N MET A 101 -14.98 1.44 0.26
CA MET A 101 -13.94 1.03 -0.68
C MET A 101 -13.92 1.91 -1.93
N GLU A 102 -15.09 2.25 -2.50
CA GLU A 102 -15.21 3.19 -3.62
C GLU A 102 -14.64 4.57 -3.26
N ALA A 103 -14.84 5.05 -2.03
CA ALA A 103 -14.28 6.31 -1.58
C ALA A 103 -12.73 6.32 -1.55
N MET A 104 -12.09 5.15 -1.46
CA MET A 104 -10.62 5.07 -1.54
C MET A 104 -10.08 5.50 -2.90
N GLU A 105 -10.87 5.42 -3.96
CA GLU A 105 -10.49 5.91 -5.29
C GLU A 105 -10.15 7.41 -5.29
N LEU A 106 -10.80 8.20 -4.43
CA LEU A 106 -10.53 9.64 -4.29
C LEU A 106 -9.11 9.91 -3.79
N PHE A 107 -8.51 8.99 -3.03
CA PHE A 107 -7.15 9.15 -2.51
C PHE A 107 -6.08 9.01 -3.60
N LYS A 108 -6.41 8.46 -4.78
CA LYS A 108 -5.46 8.34 -5.89
C LYS A 108 -5.02 9.68 -6.44
N THR A 109 -5.90 10.68 -6.40
CA THR A 109 -5.69 12.01 -7.00
C THR A 109 -5.68 13.14 -5.98
N PHE A 110 -5.78 12.85 -4.68
CA PHE A 110 -5.87 13.88 -3.65
C PHE A 110 -4.50 14.54 -3.41
N GLU A 111 -4.35 15.78 -3.85
CA GLU A 111 -3.06 16.50 -3.89
C GLU A 111 -2.42 16.67 -2.51
N TYR A 112 -3.23 16.94 -1.48
CA TYR A 112 -2.72 17.27 -0.14
C TYR A 112 -2.30 16.06 0.73
N LEU A 113 -2.41 14.82 0.24
CA LEU A 113 -1.99 13.65 1.03
C LEU A 113 -0.48 13.64 1.29
N GLU A 114 0.32 14.11 0.33
CA GLU A 114 1.77 14.13 0.44
C GLU A 114 2.28 15.14 1.46
N GLU A 115 1.70 16.34 1.50
CA GLU A 115 2.09 17.41 2.42
C GLU A 115 1.83 17.04 3.89
N GLY A 116 0.69 16.38 4.16
CA GLY A 116 0.31 15.94 5.49
C GLY A 116 0.97 14.63 5.95
N THR A 117 1.77 13.97 5.11
CA THR A 117 2.41 12.69 5.45
C THR A 117 3.88 12.88 5.80
N PRO A 118 4.36 12.42 6.98
CA PRO A 118 5.77 12.50 7.36
C PRO A 118 6.71 11.93 6.30
N ILE A 119 7.93 12.49 6.21
CA ILE A 119 8.98 12.01 5.29
C ILE A 119 9.46 10.61 5.71
N PHE A 120 9.56 10.39 7.01
CA PHE A 120 10.00 9.15 7.62
C PHE A 120 8.99 8.66 8.66
N LYS A 121 8.90 7.35 8.81
CA LYS A 121 8.13 6.67 9.86
C LYS A 121 8.99 5.58 10.49
N GLU A 122 8.85 5.39 11.80
CA GLU A 122 9.63 4.38 12.54
C GLU A 122 9.28 2.95 12.13
N LYS A 123 8.04 2.72 11.65
CA LYS A 123 7.55 1.41 11.26
C LYS A 123 7.58 1.24 9.75
N ALA A 124 7.84 0.01 9.31
CA ALA A 124 7.81 -0.36 7.91
C ALA A 124 6.41 -0.18 7.28
N VAL A 125 6.40 0.24 6.03
CA VAL A 125 5.21 0.44 5.19
C VAL A 125 4.67 -0.91 4.71
N PHE A 126 3.37 -1.15 4.88
CA PHE A 126 2.73 -2.36 4.38
C PHE A 126 2.03 -2.12 3.03
N LEU A 127 2.22 -3.06 2.11
CA LEU A 127 1.74 -2.99 0.73
C LEU A 127 0.96 -4.28 0.41
N TYR A 128 -0.35 -4.15 0.25
CA TYR A 128 -1.27 -5.27 0.08
C TYR A 128 -1.84 -5.31 -1.32
N ASP A 129 -2.40 -4.19 -1.77
CA ASP A 129 -3.25 -4.10 -2.96
C ASP A 129 -2.79 -3.01 -3.90
N PRO A 130 -3.12 -3.08 -5.20
CA PRO A 130 -2.68 -2.07 -6.17
C PRO A 130 -2.96 -0.62 -5.77
N ILE A 131 -4.01 -0.35 -4.99
CA ILE A 131 -4.30 0.99 -4.48
C ILE A 131 -3.16 1.57 -3.62
N ASP A 132 -2.37 0.72 -2.96
CA ASP A 132 -1.24 1.16 -2.15
C ASP A 132 -0.10 1.77 -2.97
N GLN A 133 -0.11 1.61 -4.30
CA GLN A 133 0.80 2.36 -5.18
C GLN A 133 0.59 3.87 -5.04
N TYR A 134 -0.61 4.33 -4.67
CA TYR A 134 -0.94 5.75 -4.52
C TYR A 134 -0.63 6.31 -3.13
N ARG A 135 -0.08 5.50 -2.23
CA ARG A 135 0.38 5.97 -0.92
C ARG A 135 1.38 7.12 -1.07
N PRO A 136 1.27 8.17 -0.23
CA PRO A 136 2.19 9.30 -0.28
C PRO A 136 3.66 8.93 -0.22
N GLU A 137 4.02 7.97 0.64
CA GLU A 137 5.41 7.54 0.83
C GLU A 137 5.97 6.88 -0.44
N VAL A 138 5.16 6.04 -1.09
CA VAL A 138 5.53 5.32 -2.32
C VAL A 138 5.57 6.28 -3.51
N LYS A 139 4.59 7.18 -3.62
CA LYS A 139 4.55 8.22 -4.65
C LYS A 139 5.75 9.16 -4.56
N ARG A 140 6.08 9.61 -3.35
CA ARG A 140 7.26 10.44 -3.08
C ARG A 140 8.55 9.73 -3.47
N PHE A 141 8.68 8.45 -3.13
CA PHE A 141 9.85 7.65 -3.54
C PHE A 141 9.99 7.58 -5.07
N ARG A 142 8.91 7.30 -5.80
CA ARG A 142 8.92 7.33 -7.28
C ARG A 142 9.31 8.70 -7.84
N ASN A 143 8.86 9.79 -7.22
CA ASN A 143 9.26 11.14 -7.63
C ASN A 143 10.77 11.37 -7.43
N ILE A 144 11.34 10.93 -6.29
CA ILE A 144 12.78 10.99 -6.04
C ILE A 144 13.54 10.23 -7.15
N VAL A 145 13.13 8.99 -7.44
CA VAL A 145 13.72 8.15 -8.49
C VAL A 145 13.60 8.79 -9.86
N SER A 146 12.48 9.45 -10.18
CA SER A 146 12.29 10.07 -11.49
C SER A 146 13.29 11.18 -11.80
N THR A 147 13.81 11.84 -10.76
CA THR A 147 14.87 12.87 -10.87
C THR A 147 16.27 12.31 -10.63
N TYR A 148 16.40 11.02 -10.31
CA TYR A 148 17.67 10.39 -10.02
C TYR A 148 18.54 10.30 -11.28
N ALA A 149 19.72 10.91 -11.21
CA ALA A 149 20.75 10.82 -12.23
C ALA A 149 21.80 9.78 -11.84
N SER A 150 21.95 8.76 -12.66
CA SER A 150 22.94 7.70 -12.48
C SER A 150 24.35 8.26 -12.67
N LEU A 151 25.10 8.32 -11.57
CA LEU A 151 26.50 8.79 -11.57
C LEU A 151 27.47 7.71 -12.08
N LYS A 152 27.06 6.44 -12.05
CA LYS A 152 27.88 5.30 -12.52
C LYS A 152 27.73 5.03 -14.02
N ASN A 153 26.96 5.82 -14.75
CA ASN A 153 26.52 5.50 -16.11
C ASN A 153 27.53 5.78 -17.24
N LYS A 154 28.83 5.52 -17.04
CA LYS A 154 29.85 5.76 -18.09
C LYS A 154 29.56 4.97 -19.37
N GLU A 155 29.02 3.76 -19.23
CA GLU A 155 28.64 2.88 -20.35
C GLU A 155 27.18 3.02 -20.79
N ARG A 156 26.39 3.92 -20.17
CA ARG A 156 24.96 4.06 -20.47
C ARG A 156 24.17 2.75 -20.37
N LYS A 157 24.57 1.86 -19.45
CA LYS A 157 24.03 0.51 -19.30
C LYS A 157 23.18 0.39 -18.02
N LEU A 158 21.96 -0.11 -18.16
CA LEU A 158 21.02 -0.40 -17.05
C LEU A 158 20.79 -1.89 -16.90
N ILE A 159 20.83 -2.38 -15.66
CA ILE A 159 20.42 -3.73 -15.28
C ILE A 159 19.23 -3.64 -14.33
N LEU A 160 18.13 -4.30 -14.71
CA LEU A 160 16.91 -4.42 -13.93
C LEU A 160 16.70 -5.87 -13.49
N TYR A 161 16.36 -6.08 -12.22
CA TYR A 161 16.00 -7.41 -11.70
C TYR A 161 14.92 -7.32 -10.60
N PRO A 162 14.15 -8.38 -10.31
CA PRO A 162 13.02 -8.27 -9.40
C PRO A 162 13.47 -8.02 -7.96
N ASP A 163 12.70 -7.19 -7.27
CA ASP A 163 12.92 -6.89 -5.85
C ASP A 163 12.68 -8.12 -4.95
N SER A 164 13.53 -8.28 -3.93
CA SER A 164 13.53 -9.42 -3.02
C SER A 164 12.93 -9.07 -1.65
N ASP A 165 12.84 -10.03 -0.72
CA ASP A 165 12.44 -9.73 0.67
C ASP A 165 13.62 -9.23 1.53
N ILE A 166 14.82 -9.23 0.96
CA ILE A 166 16.05 -8.79 1.61
C ILE A 166 16.28 -7.34 1.22
N HIS A 167 16.22 -6.46 2.22
CA HIS A 167 16.48 -5.04 2.09
C HIS A 167 17.60 -4.59 3.03
N PRO A 168 18.46 -3.65 2.61
CA PRO A 168 18.57 -3.10 1.24
C PRO A 168 19.08 -4.15 0.25
N PHE A 169 18.65 -4.08 -1.00
CA PHE A 169 18.91 -5.17 -1.96
C PHE A 169 20.38 -5.35 -2.32
N TYR A 170 21.24 -4.34 -2.10
CA TYR A 170 22.68 -4.48 -2.34
C TYR A 170 23.35 -5.50 -1.41
N SER A 171 22.65 -5.95 -0.35
CA SER A 171 23.10 -7.03 0.52
C SER A 171 22.84 -8.43 -0.05
N THR A 172 22.13 -8.53 -1.19
CA THR A 172 21.78 -9.82 -1.80
C THR A 172 22.93 -10.44 -2.59
N GLY A 173 23.00 -11.78 -2.60
CA GLY A 173 23.97 -12.50 -3.43
C GLY A 173 23.83 -12.19 -4.93
N VAL A 174 22.60 -11.97 -5.40
CA VAL A 174 22.29 -11.55 -6.77
C VAL A 174 23.00 -10.23 -7.12
N PHE A 175 22.89 -9.22 -6.25
CA PHE A 175 23.55 -7.94 -6.46
C PHE A 175 25.08 -8.09 -6.56
N PHE A 176 25.69 -8.84 -5.64
CA PHE A 176 27.14 -9.06 -5.65
C PHE A 176 27.64 -9.73 -6.94
N GLN A 177 26.86 -10.64 -7.51
CA GLN A 177 27.22 -11.27 -8.78
C GLN A 177 27.09 -10.28 -9.95
N LEU A 178 26.04 -9.46 -9.98
CA LEU A 178 25.82 -8.47 -11.03
C LEU A 178 26.89 -7.36 -11.02
N ILE A 179 27.22 -6.80 -9.85
CA ILE A 179 28.24 -5.74 -9.77
C ILE A 179 29.64 -6.25 -10.13
N LYS A 180 29.94 -7.53 -9.87
CA LYS A 180 31.21 -8.16 -10.27
C LYS A 180 31.31 -8.30 -11.79
N LYS A 181 30.19 -8.60 -12.46
CA LYS A 181 30.13 -8.83 -13.91
C LYS A 181 30.00 -7.53 -14.70
N PHE A 182 29.30 -6.55 -14.13
CA PHE A 182 28.99 -5.26 -14.75
C PHE A 182 29.31 -4.11 -13.77
N PRO A 183 30.60 -3.85 -13.50
CA PRO A 183 31.02 -2.87 -12.47
C PRO A 183 30.62 -1.43 -12.78
N ASP A 184 30.51 -1.08 -14.07
CA ASP A 184 30.17 0.26 -14.56
C ASP A 184 28.69 0.40 -14.99
N ALA A 185 27.86 -0.61 -14.74
CA ALA A 185 26.42 -0.55 -15.04
C ALA A 185 25.63 0.07 -13.87
N GLN A 186 24.55 0.78 -14.20
CA GLN A 186 23.53 1.11 -13.20
C GLN A 186 22.73 -0.14 -12.87
N ILE A 187 22.76 -0.57 -11.61
CA ILE A 187 21.99 -1.73 -11.13
C ILE A 187 20.79 -1.21 -10.34
N CYS A 188 19.60 -1.66 -10.72
CA CYS A 188 18.36 -1.34 -10.04
C CYS A 188 17.50 -2.60 -9.83
N THR A 189 16.72 -2.62 -8.75
CA THR A 189 15.58 -3.55 -8.67
C THR A 189 14.31 -2.88 -9.20
N TYR A 190 13.30 -3.69 -9.49
CA TYR A 190 11.96 -3.22 -9.76
C TYR A 190 10.93 -3.82 -8.79
N ASN A 191 9.97 -3.01 -8.39
CA ASN A 191 8.89 -3.37 -7.48
C ASN A 191 7.57 -2.76 -8.00
N PRO A 192 6.46 -3.50 -8.10
CA PRO A 192 5.19 -2.98 -8.65
C PRO A 192 4.69 -1.71 -7.97
N PHE A 193 4.95 -1.53 -6.67
CA PHE A 193 4.57 -0.33 -5.93
C PHE A 193 5.60 0.79 -6.12
N PHE A 194 6.88 0.52 -5.86
CA PHE A 194 7.92 1.55 -5.83
C PHE A 194 8.48 1.95 -7.19
N GLY A 195 8.16 1.23 -8.27
CA GLY A 195 8.79 1.48 -9.56
C GLY A 195 10.20 0.90 -9.59
N ILE A 196 11.15 1.72 -10.03
CA ILE A 196 12.57 1.36 -10.12
C ILE A 196 13.28 1.82 -8.85
N ILE A 197 14.14 0.98 -8.30
CA ILE A 197 14.90 1.26 -7.08
C ILE A 197 16.39 1.17 -7.43
N PRO A 198 17.09 2.31 -7.59
CA PRO A 198 18.55 2.33 -7.73
C PRO A 198 19.27 1.83 -6.50
N SER A 199 20.40 1.14 -6.69
CA SER A 199 21.19 0.56 -5.59
C SER A 199 21.62 1.58 -4.55
N GLU A 200 21.94 2.79 -5.00
CA GLU A 200 22.43 3.93 -4.24
C GLU A 200 21.41 4.52 -3.26
N ILE A 201 20.12 4.27 -3.49
CA ILE A 201 19.03 4.74 -2.65
C ILE A 201 18.12 3.58 -2.24
N SER A 202 18.67 2.36 -2.17
CA SER A 202 17.91 1.18 -1.77
C SER A 202 17.81 1.01 -0.26
N ASP A 203 18.61 1.75 0.51
CA ASP A 203 18.67 1.77 1.98
C ASP A 203 17.79 2.87 2.62
N ILE A 204 17.22 3.77 1.83
CA ILE A 204 16.37 4.85 2.33
C ILE A 204 14.93 4.40 2.57
N PHE A 205 14.22 5.11 3.46
CA PHE A 205 12.78 4.94 3.61
C PHE A 205 12.03 5.47 2.37
N PRO A 206 11.01 4.75 1.84
CA PRO A 206 10.45 3.49 2.34
C PRO A 206 11.04 2.25 1.69
N ALA A 207 11.95 2.40 0.71
CA ALA A 207 12.51 1.29 -0.07
C ALA A 207 13.10 0.17 0.80
N ALA A 208 13.86 0.51 1.84
CA ALA A 208 14.39 -0.49 2.76
C ALA A 208 13.41 -0.97 3.84
N HIS A 209 12.34 -0.21 4.07
CA HIS A 209 11.45 -0.35 5.22
C HIS A 209 10.02 -0.65 4.75
N ASN A 210 9.87 -1.73 4.00
CA ASN A 210 8.57 -2.14 3.48
C ASN A 210 8.35 -3.65 3.64
N LEU A 211 7.07 -4.05 3.64
CA LEU A 211 6.64 -5.43 3.50
C LEU A 211 5.52 -5.48 2.47
N SER A 212 5.66 -6.33 1.46
CA SER A 212 4.70 -6.46 0.37
C SER A 212 4.13 -7.87 0.27
N CYS A 213 2.84 -7.97 -0.09
CA CYS A 213 2.20 -9.24 -0.40
C CYS A 213 2.60 -9.72 -1.80
N LYS A 214 3.50 -10.71 -1.89
CA LYS A 214 4.08 -11.16 -3.18
C LYS A 214 3.30 -12.27 -3.92
N LYS A 215 2.24 -12.82 -3.32
CA LYS A 215 1.60 -14.09 -3.75
C LYS A 215 0.13 -14.09 -4.21
N PRO A 216 -0.60 -12.99 -4.44
CA PRO A 216 -1.91 -13.13 -5.08
C PRO A 216 -1.68 -13.24 -6.60
N THR A 217 -1.90 -14.42 -7.17
CA THR A 217 -1.79 -14.72 -8.61
C THR A 217 -2.59 -13.78 -9.52
N ASN A 218 -3.55 -13.04 -8.99
CA ASN A 218 -4.38 -12.07 -9.71
C ASN A 218 -4.03 -10.59 -9.42
N HIS A 219 -3.20 -10.29 -8.42
CA HIS A 219 -2.83 -8.91 -8.04
C HIS A 219 -1.49 -8.49 -8.62
N THR A 220 -0.87 -9.29 -9.48
CA THR A 220 0.44 -9.01 -10.09
C THR A 220 0.34 -8.73 -11.60
N HIS A 221 -0.86 -8.49 -12.15
CA HIS A 221 -0.95 -8.03 -13.55
C HIS A 221 -0.49 -6.57 -13.64
N PRO A 222 0.45 -6.23 -14.54
CA PRO A 222 0.93 -4.84 -14.71
C PRO A 222 -0.16 -3.78 -14.94
N LYS A 223 -1.31 -4.15 -15.51
CA LYS A 223 -2.47 -3.25 -15.72
C LYS A 223 -2.93 -2.55 -14.46
N ASN A 224 -2.76 -3.20 -13.32
CA ASN A 224 -3.18 -2.67 -12.03
C ASN A 224 -2.15 -1.68 -11.46
N TYR A 225 -0.95 -1.55 -12.03
CA TYR A 225 0.15 -0.71 -11.55
C TYR A 225 0.58 0.35 -12.58
N PRO A 226 -0.31 1.26 -13.02
CA PRO A 226 0.06 2.31 -13.96
C PRO A 226 1.21 3.19 -13.46
N SER A 227 1.35 3.41 -12.14
CA SER A 227 2.43 4.23 -11.60
C SER A 227 3.82 3.60 -11.76
N PHE A 228 3.88 2.27 -11.80
CA PHE A 228 5.13 1.54 -12.10
C PHE A 228 5.64 1.91 -13.49
N ILE A 229 4.73 1.84 -14.46
CA ILE A 229 5.00 2.08 -15.89
C ILE A 229 5.48 3.51 -16.11
N GLU A 230 4.78 4.47 -15.53
CA GLU A 230 5.15 5.89 -15.57
C GLU A 230 6.52 6.13 -14.94
N SER A 231 6.80 5.52 -13.78
CA SER A 231 8.08 5.68 -13.10
C SER A 231 9.24 5.07 -13.88
N LEU A 232 9.04 3.92 -14.52
CA LEU A 232 10.03 3.27 -15.38
C LEU A 232 10.36 4.14 -16.59
N ASP A 233 9.35 4.67 -17.28
CA ASP A 233 9.55 5.53 -18.45
C ASP A 233 10.33 6.80 -18.10
N ARG A 234 9.92 7.50 -17.03
CA ARG A 234 10.63 8.69 -16.54
C ARG A 234 12.08 8.39 -16.18
N PHE A 235 12.34 7.27 -15.50
CA PHE A 235 13.69 6.88 -15.10
C PHE A 235 14.60 6.63 -16.31
N ILE A 236 14.09 5.93 -17.33
CA ILE A 236 14.85 5.66 -18.57
C ILE A 236 15.13 6.95 -19.32
N VAL A 237 14.11 7.80 -19.52
CA VAL A 237 14.23 9.08 -20.24
C VAL A 237 15.23 10.02 -19.54
N ASN A 238 15.20 10.10 -18.22
CA ASN A 238 16.09 10.99 -17.46
C ASN A 238 17.58 10.59 -17.59
N ASN A 239 17.86 9.30 -17.74
CA ASN A 239 19.22 8.76 -17.67
C ASN A 239 19.85 8.42 -19.03
N ASN A 240 19.07 8.43 -20.11
CA ASN A 240 19.55 8.18 -21.48
C ASN A 240 20.39 6.89 -21.61
N PHE A 241 19.86 5.76 -21.11
CA PHE A 241 20.51 4.46 -21.27
C PHE A 241 20.53 4.02 -22.75
N GLU A 242 21.65 3.45 -23.18
CA GLU A 242 21.87 2.89 -24.52
C GLU A 242 21.67 1.37 -24.54
N GLU A 243 21.97 0.69 -23.44
CA GLU A 243 21.77 -0.75 -23.28
C GLU A 243 20.97 -1.03 -22.00
N ILE A 244 19.92 -1.85 -22.13
CA ILE A 244 19.09 -2.30 -21.00
C ILE A 244 19.07 -3.82 -20.97
N ILE A 245 19.45 -4.39 -19.83
CA ILE A 245 19.34 -5.80 -19.51
C ILE A 245 18.27 -5.97 -18.44
N ILE A 246 17.29 -6.82 -18.70
CA ILE A 246 16.16 -7.10 -17.81
C ILE A 246 16.18 -8.56 -17.42
N ILE A 247 16.30 -8.83 -16.13
CA ILE A 247 16.05 -10.13 -15.53
C ILE A 247 14.59 -10.13 -15.06
N ALA A 248 13.73 -10.84 -15.77
CA ALA A 248 12.28 -10.68 -15.71
C ALA A 248 11.60 -11.83 -14.94
N ASP A 249 10.86 -11.50 -13.90
CA ASP A 249 9.82 -12.37 -13.35
C ASP A 249 8.54 -12.31 -14.23
N ASN A 250 7.49 -13.02 -13.82
CA ASN A 250 6.21 -13.03 -14.55
C ASN A 250 5.59 -11.63 -14.70
N PHE A 251 5.82 -10.72 -13.75
CA PHE A 251 5.30 -9.36 -13.81
C PHE A 251 6.01 -8.57 -14.91
N MET A 252 7.35 -8.55 -14.88
CA MET A 252 8.14 -7.81 -15.86
C MET A 252 8.07 -8.43 -17.26
N ARG A 253 7.93 -9.77 -17.37
CA ARG A 253 7.62 -10.44 -18.64
C ARG A 253 6.35 -9.87 -19.27
N GLN A 254 5.26 -9.79 -18.50
CA GLN A 254 4.03 -9.18 -18.99
C GLN A 254 4.23 -7.70 -19.36
N VAL A 255 5.03 -6.93 -18.62
CA VAL A 255 5.34 -5.53 -18.98
C VAL A 255 6.01 -5.42 -20.36
N VAL A 256 6.94 -6.32 -20.66
CA VAL A 256 7.70 -6.28 -21.92
C VAL A 256 6.92 -6.90 -23.08
N ASP A 257 6.27 -8.04 -22.84
CA ASP A 257 5.59 -8.86 -23.86
C ASP A 257 4.21 -8.30 -24.22
N ASP A 258 3.46 -7.76 -23.25
CA ASP A 258 2.15 -7.20 -23.55
C ASP A 258 2.29 -5.92 -24.40
N ASN A 259 1.70 -5.95 -25.60
CA ASN A 259 1.41 -4.76 -26.39
C ASN A 259 0.30 -3.87 -25.78
N PHE A 260 -0.11 -4.13 -24.53
CA PHE A 260 -1.20 -3.39 -23.87
C PHE A 260 -0.87 -1.94 -23.56
N TYR A 261 0.41 -1.59 -23.38
CA TYR A 261 0.84 -0.22 -23.24
C TYR A 261 1.42 0.27 -24.56
N ASN A 262 0.59 0.92 -25.37
CA ASN A 262 1.05 1.85 -26.41
C ASN A 262 1.94 2.99 -25.84
N ASN A 263 2.09 3.06 -24.50
CA ASN A 263 2.69 4.15 -23.73
C ASN A 263 3.96 3.78 -22.92
N ILE A 264 4.63 2.64 -23.17
CA ILE A 264 6.08 2.54 -22.83
C ILE A 264 6.92 2.58 -24.10
N PRO A 265 6.79 3.64 -24.93
CA PRO A 265 7.51 3.73 -26.18
C PRO A 265 9.03 3.66 -25.94
N THR A 266 9.51 4.11 -24.78
CA THR A 266 10.95 4.25 -24.53
C THR A 266 11.63 2.90 -24.31
N ILE A 267 11.08 2.01 -23.47
CA ILE A 267 11.71 0.70 -23.24
C ILE A 267 11.68 -0.17 -24.51
N LYS A 268 10.57 -0.14 -25.26
CA LYS A 268 10.45 -0.89 -26.53
C LYS A 268 11.40 -0.35 -27.61
N LYS A 269 11.64 0.96 -27.67
CA LYS A 269 12.62 1.55 -28.60
C LYS A 269 14.06 1.11 -28.34
N LEU A 270 14.39 0.74 -27.10
CA LEU A 270 15.74 0.37 -26.70
C LEU A 270 16.05 -1.12 -26.90
N ASN A 271 15.09 -1.93 -27.35
CA ASN A 271 15.24 -3.37 -27.59
C ASN A 271 15.99 -4.10 -26.45
N PRO A 272 15.42 -4.14 -25.23
CA PRO A 272 16.11 -4.66 -24.06
C PRO A 272 16.43 -6.14 -24.23
N LYS A 273 17.57 -6.58 -23.69
CA LYS A 273 17.89 -8.00 -23.55
C LYS A 273 17.15 -8.55 -22.34
N VAL A 274 16.19 -9.45 -22.57
CA VAL A 274 15.35 -10.02 -21.50
C VAL A 274 15.74 -11.46 -21.22
N TYR A 275 15.99 -11.75 -19.95
CA TYR A 275 16.31 -13.07 -19.42
C TYR A 275 15.28 -13.44 -18.36
N ASP A 276 14.91 -14.70 -18.24
CA ASP A 276 14.00 -15.13 -17.17
C ASP A 276 14.63 -14.96 -15.80
N TYR A 277 13.81 -14.80 -14.77
CA TYR A 277 14.27 -14.84 -13.39
C TYR A 277 14.18 -16.26 -12.85
N ASP A 278 15.23 -17.04 -13.06
CA ASP A 278 15.58 -18.17 -12.21
C ASP A 278 16.86 -17.81 -11.45
N TYR A 279 17.00 -18.35 -10.22
CA TYR A 279 18.15 -18.11 -9.34
C TYR A 279 19.52 -18.42 -9.97
N ASN A 280 19.54 -19.06 -11.16
CA ASN A 280 20.73 -19.41 -11.92
C ASN A 280 20.96 -18.54 -13.18
N ILE A 281 20.10 -17.59 -13.56
CA ILE A 281 20.28 -16.82 -14.83
C ILE A 281 21.56 -15.97 -14.83
N ILE A 282 22.11 -15.61 -13.67
CA ILE A 282 23.30 -14.73 -13.62
C ILE A 282 24.54 -15.39 -14.25
N THR A 283 24.59 -16.73 -14.29
CA THR A 283 25.64 -17.45 -15.03
C THR A 283 25.51 -17.35 -16.54
N GLU A 284 24.32 -17.08 -17.08
CA GLU A 284 24.04 -17.01 -18.52
C GLU A 284 24.08 -15.58 -19.11
N LEU A 285 24.13 -14.55 -18.24
CA LEU A 285 24.27 -13.14 -18.61
C LEU A 285 25.63 -12.80 -19.26
#